data_AF-A0A3E0HA22-F1
#
_entry.id   AF-A0A3E0HA22-F1
#
_cell.length_a   1.000
_cell.length_b   1.000
_cell.length_c   1.000
_cell.angle_alpha   90.00
_cell.angle_beta   90.00
_cell.angle_gamma   90.00
#
_symmetry.space_group_name_H-M   'P 1'
#
loop_
_entity.id
_entity.type
_entity.pdbx_description
1 polymer ?
#
loop_
_entity_poly.entity_id
_entity_poly.type
_entity_poly.pdbx_seq_one_letter_code
_entity_poly.pdbx_strand_id
1 'polypeptide(L)'
;MKKFLVIAATCISLSACAGLGGGGSTGSANSASQTQSFIQAVEAKRGTALGVAEKIQLQGLVGATKSGINGVQDKFLDNVASRIGLSGPAVAALFPAAGTPISESSAVAKVEKALGSRLSAADSAAVKAATALRNDTGESLKTGLSKRIGGLVGLDGAFIESLLPLLGF
;
A
#
# COMPACT_ATOMS: atom_id res chain seq x y z
N MET A 1 -43.18 3.08 -30.02
CA MET A 1 -42.24 2.53 -31.03
C MET A 1 -41.25 3.63 -31.41
N LYS A 2 -39.95 3.30 -31.54
CA LYS A 2 -38.86 4.06 -32.23
C LYS A 2 -38.53 5.45 -31.62
N LYS A 3 -37.46 5.64 -30.84
CA LYS A 3 -36.00 5.72 -31.16
C LYS A 3 -35.66 6.63 -32.35
N PHE A 4 -35.22 7.86 -32.05
CA PHE A 4 -34.30 8.73 -32.82
C PHE A 4 -33.65 9.68 -31.78
N LEU A 5 -32.41 9.43 -31.34
CA LEU A 5 -31.14 9.90 -31.92
C LEU A 5 -31.07 11.43 -32.06
N VAL A 6 -30.47 12.08 -31.06
CA VAL A 6 -29.85 13.41 -31.21
C VAL A 6 -28.35 13.23 -30.94
N ILE A 7 -27.57 13.38 -32.00
CA ILE A 7 -26.13 13.57 -31.98
C ILE A 7 -25.89 15.02 -31.54
N ALA A 8 -25.16 15.21 -30.45
CA ALA A 8 -24.50 16.47 -30.15
C ALA A 8 -23.07 16.15 -29.74
N ALA A 9 -22.17 16.37 -30.69
CA ALA A 9 -20.74 16.45 -30.44
C ALA A 9 -20.48 17.64 -29.51
N THR A 10 -19.97 17.38 -28.31
CA THR A 10 -19.29 18.40 -27.51
C THR A 10 -17.97 17.85 -27.03
N CYS A 11 -16.93 18.47 -27.57
CA CYS A 11 -15.53 18.34 -27.24
C CYS A 11 -15.33 18.40 -25.71
N ILE A 12 -14.96 17.29 -25.09
CA ILE A 12 -14.47 17.29 -23.71
C ILE A 12 -12.99 17.69 -23.77
N SER A 13 -12.77 18.99 -23.76
CA SER A 13 -11.45 19.59 -23.52
C SER A 13 -11.00 19.19 -22.11
N LEU A 14 -10.01 18.31 -22.03
CA LEU A 14 -9.17 18.18 -20.84
C LEU A 14 -8.49 19.53 -20.58
N SER A 15 -8.79 20.16 -19.45
CA SER A 15 -7.96 21.21 -18.88
C SER A 15 -7.96 21.07 -17.36
N ALA A 16 -6.76 20.86 -16.86
CA ALA A 16 -6.42 20.69 -15.46
C ALA A 16 -6.53 22.01 -14.66
N CYS A 17 -6.43 21.86 -13.33
CA CYS A 17 -5.81 22.76 -12.35
C CYS A 17 -6.74 23.36 -11.26
N ALA A 18 -6.57 22.79 -10.06
CA ALA A 18 -6.45 23.40 -8.73
C ALA A 18 -7.60 24.22 -8.10
N GLY A 19 -7.92 23.87 -6.85
CA GLY A 19 -8.67 24.73 -5.93
C GLY A 19 -9.05 24.10 -4.58
N LEU A 20 -8.09 24.03 -3.66
CA LEU A 20 -8.22 24.28 -2.21
C LEU A 20 -9.26 23.49 -1.39
N GLY A 21 -8.75 22.53 -0.62
CA GLY A 21 -9.35 22.05 0.63
C GLY A 21 -8.23 21.62 1.57
N GLY A 22 -7.84 22.52 2.48
CA GLY A 22 -6.77 22.30 3.45
C GLY A 22 -7.13 21.26 4.50
N GLY A 23 -6.16 20.40 4.81
CA GLY A 23 -6.18 19.48 5.93
C GLY A 23 -4.76 18.95 6.09
N GLY A 24 -4.05 19.41 7.12
CA GLY A 24 -2.66 19.10 7.35
C GLY A 24 -2.41 17.60 7.42
N SER A 25 -1.36 17.14 6.72
CA SER A 25 -0.71 15.88 6.99
C SER A 25 0.75 16.04 6.55
N THR A 26 1.56 16.46 7.50
CA THR A 26 3.01 16.21 7.54
C THR A 26 3.25 14.72 7.29
N GLY A 27 3.44 14.35 6.02
CA GLY A 27 3.64 12.95 5.65
C GLY A 27 4.01 12.66 4.19
N SER A 28 4.19 13.66 3.32
CA SER A 28 4.30 13.42 1.88
C SER A 28 5.61 13.84 1.21
N ALA A 29 6.66 14.14 1.99
CA ALA A 29 7.98 14.46 1.44
C ALA A 29 8.81 13.21 1.06
N ASN A 30 8.49 12.03 1.61
CA ASN A 30 9.21 10.79 1.28
C ASN A 30 8.72 10.09 0.00
N SER A 31 7.49 10.33 -0.46
CA SER A 31 6.88 9.52 -1.53
C SER A 31 7.26 9.97 -2.95
N ALA A 32 7.51 11.26 -3.17
CA ALA A 32 7.85 11.78 -4.51
C ALA A 32 9.29 11.42 -4.91
N SER A 33 10.24 11.56 -3.99
CA SER A 33 11.65 11.21 -4.21
C SER A 33 11.87 9.70 -4.38
N GLN A 34 11.22 8.89 -3.55
CA GLN A 34 11.25 7.42 -3.66
C GLN A 34 10.68 6.92 -5.00
N THR A 35 9.55 7.50 -5.43
CA THR A 35 8.94 7.14 -6.72
C THR A 35 9.81 7.60 -7.89
N GLN A 36 10.49 8.74 -7.78
CA GLN A 36 11.46 9.21 -8.77
C GLN A 36 12.66 8.25 -8.88
N SER A 37 13.23 7.80 -7.76
CA SER A 37 14.33 6.82 -7.74
C SER A 37 13.92 5.47 -8.33
N PHE A 38 12.70 5.03 -8.04
CA PHE A 38 12.14 3.83 -8.65
C PHE A 38 11.99 3.97 -10.17
N ILE A 39 11.42 5.09 -10.64
CA ILE A 39 11.28 5.38 -12.08
C ILE A 39 12.65 5.38 -12.76
N GLN A 40 13.66 6.02 -12.16
CA GLN A 40 15.02 6.03 -12.69
C GLN A 40 15.63 4.63 -12.78
N ALA A 41 15.44 3.77 -11.79
CA ALA A 41 15.92 2.38 -11.82
C ALA A 41 15.22 1.54 -12.91
N VAL A 42 13.92 1.79 -13.14
CA VAL A 42 13.15 1.17 -14.22
C VAL A 42 13.66 1.65 -15.59
N GLU A 43 13.88 2.96 -15.77
CA GLU A 43 14.42 3.53 -17.02
C GLU A 43 15.84 3.03 -17.30
N ALA A 44 16.69 2.94 -16.27
CA ALA A 44 18.04 2.41 -16.37
C ALA A 44 18.06 0.95 -16.84
N LYS A 45 17.12 0.12 -16.36
CA LYS A 45 17.02 -1.29 -16.77
C LYS A 45 16.41 -1.45 -18.16
N ARG A 46 15.41 -0.64 -18.49
CA ARG A 46 14.72 -0.66 -19.79
C ARG A 46 15.58 -0.07 -20.91
N GLY A 47 16.55 0.77 -20.57
CA GLY A 47 17.40 1.49 -21.54
C GLY A 47 16.66 2.58 -22.32
N THR A 48 15.37 2.80 -22.03
CA THR A 48 14.52 3.81 -22.64
C THR A 48 13.71 4.52 -21.57
N ALA A 49 13.55 5.84 -21.74
CA ALA A 49 12.76 6.65 -20.83
C ALA A 49 11.29 6.22 -20.89
N LEU A 50 10.63 6.19 -19.72
CA LEU A 50 9.19 5.99 -19.65
C LEU A 50 8.48 7.22 -20.20
N GLY A 51 7.43 7.00 -20.98
CA GLY A 51 6.51 8.04 -21.39
C GLY A 51 5.78 8.66 -20.19
N VAL A 52 5.31 9.89 -20.33
CA VAL A 52 4.58 10.60 -19.27
C VAL A 52 3.37 9.79 -18.79
N ALA A 53 2.65 9.14 -19.71
CA ALA A 53 1.52 8.28 -19.38
C ALA A 53 1.91 7.06 -18.55
N GLU A 54 3.02 6.38 -18.89
CA GLU A 54 3.54 5.24 -18.13
C GLU A 54 3.95 5.69 -16.71
N LYS A 55 4.63 6.84 -16.58
CA LYS A 55 5.02 7.41 -15.28
C LYS A 55 3.82 7.74 -14.39
N ILE A 56 2.73 8.24 -14.96
CA ILE A 56 1.48 8.52 -14.23
C ILE A 56 0.84 7.20 -13.77
N GLN A 57 0.79 6.20 -14.64
CA GLN A 57 0.24 4.88 -14.30
C GLN A 57 1.07 4.17 -13.21
N LEU A 58 2.39 4.26 -13.26
CA LEU A 58 3.28 3.76 -12.21
C LEU A 58 2.98 4.43 -10.86
N GLN A 59 2.92 5.76 -10.83
CA GLN A 59 2.58 6.51 -9.62
C GLN A 59 1.21 6.11 -9.07
N GLY A 60 0.22 5.92 -9.95
CA GLY A 60 -1.11 5.45 -9.58
C GLY A 60 -1.11 4.04 -8.97
N LEU A 61 -0.38 3.10 -9.58
CA LEU A 61 -0.23 1.72 -9.09
C LEU A 61 0.48 1.65 -7.74
N VAL A 62 1.57 2.42 -7.58
CA VAL A 62 2.31 2.52 -6.33
C VAL A 62 1.45 3.14 -5.24
N GLY A 63 0.74 4.24 -5.55
CA GLY A 63 -0.17 4.90 -4.62
C GLY A 63 -1.33 3.99 -4.17
N ALA A 64 -1.96 3.29 -5.11
CA ALA A 64 -3.03 2.33 -4.81
C ALA A 64 -2.53 1.17 -3.94
N THR A 65 -1.33 0.64 -4.22
CA THR A 65 -0.73 -0.44 -3.43
C THR A 65 -0.39 0.01 -2.03
N LYS A 66 0.18 1.22 -1.87
CA LYS A 66 0.49 1.80 -0.57
C LYS A 66 -0.78 2.03 0.26
N SER A 67 -1.85 2.52 -0.36
CA SER A 67 -3.17 2.62 0.28
C SER A 67 -3.74 1.27 0.68
N GLY A 68 -3.61 0.24 -0.17
CA GLY A 68 -4.02 -1.13 0.15
C GLY A 68 -3.25 -1.71 1.33
N ILE A 69 -1.93 -1.54 1.37
CA ILE A 69 -1.05 -1.98 2.47
C ILE A 69 -1.41 -1.25 3.77
N ASN A 70 -1.72 0.04 3.72
CA ASN A 70 -2.24 0.78 4.87
C ASN A 70 -3.60 0.24 5.33
N GLY A 71 -4.53 -0.03 4.42
CA GLY A 71 -5.82 -0.63 4.77
C GLY A 71 -5.70 -2.02 5.40
N VAL A 72 -4.69 -2.81 5.01
CA VAL A 72 -4.35 -4.09 5.67
C VAL A 72 -3.82 -3.84 7.09
N GLN A 73 -2.98 -2.82 7.29
CA GLN A 73 -2.51 -2.40 8.61
C GLN A 73 -3.70 -2.03 9.52
N ASP A 74 -4.59 -1.19 9.02
CA ASP A 74 -5.72 -0.67 9.81
C ASP A 74 -6.63 -1.81 10.25
N LYS A 75 -6.97 -2.73 9.32
CA LYS A 75 -7.74 -3.94 9.66
C LYS A 75 -7.04 -4.82 10.69
N PHE A 76 -5.72 -4.98 10.59
CA PHE A 76 -4.95 -5.73 11.58
C PHE A 76 -5.01 -5.05 12.95
N LEU A 77 -4.79 -3.73 13.01
CA LEU A 77 -4.85 -2.96 14.24
C LEU A 77 -6.24 -3.00 14.86
N ASP A 78 -7.31 -2.90 14.07
CA ASP A 78 -8.69 -3.01 14.53
C ASP A 78 -8.99 -4.41 15.10
N ASN A 79 -8.52 -5.47 14.44
CA ASN A 79 -8.69 -6.85 14.92
C ASN A 79 -7.92 -7.11 16.21
N VAL A 80 -6.73 -6.53 16.35
CA VAL A 80 -5.93 -6.67 17.57
C VAL A 80 -6.53 -5.83 18.70
N ALA A 81 -6.87 -4.56 18.44
CA ALA A 81 -7.46 -3.62 19.40
C ALA A 81 -8.82 -4.11 19.93
N SER A 82 -9.71 -4.61 19.07
CA SER A 82 -11.02 -5.15 19.47
C SER A 82 -10.93 -6.36 20.38
N ARG A 83 -9.82 -7.12 20.33
CA ARG A 83 -9.61 -8.29 21.21
C ARG A 83 -8.98 -7.96 22.55
N ILE A 84 -8.15 -6.93 22.59
CA ILE A 84 -7.38 -6.59 23.79
C ILE A 84 -7.90 -5.36 24.54
N GLY A 85 -8.89 -4.67 23.99
CA GLY A 85 -9.47 -3.47 24.60
C GLY A 85 -8.51 -2.27 24.66
N LEU A 86 -7.38 -2.31 23.95
CA LEU A 86 -6.44 -1.19 23.83
C LEU A 86 -6.87 -0.26 22.70
N SER A 87 -6.59 1.03 22.84
CA SER A 87 -6.87 2.01 21.79
C SER A 87 -6.01 1.73 20.55
N GLY A 88 -6.61 1.87 19.36
CA GLY A 88 -5.92 1.69 18.07
C GLY A 88 -4.54 2.37 17.97
N PRO A 89 -4.34 3.60 18.48
CA PRO A 89 -3.02 4.24 18.51
C PRO A 89 -1.99 3.55 19.41
N ALA A 90 -2.41 3.00 20.56
CA ALA A 90 -1.51 2.26 21.46
C ALA A 90 -1.08 0.94 20.82
N VAL A 91 -1.98 0.27 20.11
CA VAL A 91 -1.66 -0.93 19.33
C VAL A 91 -0.75 -0.59 18.16
N ALA A 92 -1.04 0.49 17.43
CA ALA A 92 -0.23 0.96 16.30
C ALA A 92 1.23 1.21 16.69
N ALA A 93 1.48 1.73 17.90
CA ALA A 93 2.83 1.96 18.41
C ALA A 93 3.63 0.67 18.69
N LEU A 94 2.95 -0.48 18.86
CA LEU A 94 3.60 -1.76 19.12
C LEU A 94 4.12 -2.40 17.83
N PHE A 95 3.43 -2.17 16.71
CA PHE A 95 3.69 -2.86 15.45
C PHE A 95 4.47 -1.98 14.46
N PRO A 96 5.42 -2.56 13.70
CA PRO A 96 6.08 -1.83 12.62
C PRO A 96 5.08 -1.50 11.49
N ALA A 97 5.47 -0.63 10.56
CA ALA A 97 4.65 -0.30 9.39
C ALA A 97 4.28 -1.55 8.56
N ALA A 98 3.17 -1.51 7.83
CA ALA A 98 2.66 -2.67 7.06
C ALA A 98 3.58 -3.21 5.96
N GLY A 99 4.61 -2.45 5.57
CA GLY A 99 5.67 -2.97 4.69
C GLY A 99 6.57 -4.01 5.37
N THR A 100 6.70 -3.98 6.70
CA THR A 100 7.64 -4.84 7.43
C THR A 100 6.94 -6.08 7.99
N PRO A 101 7.39 -7.30 7.60
CA PRO A 101 6.85 -8.52 8.17
C PRO A 101 7.17 -8.60 9.66
N ILE A 102 6.22 -9.10 10.43
CA ILE A 102 6.40 -9.40 11.85
C ILE A 102 6.09 -10.87 12.10
N SER A 103 6.90 -11.51 12.93
CA SER A 103 6.61 -12.89 13.34
C SER A 103 5.41 -12.94 14.28
N GLU A 104 4.59 -13.96 14.11
CA GLU A 104 3.41 -14.24 14.94
C GLU A 104 3.73 -14.26 16.44
N SER A 105 4.87 -14.86 16.82
CA SER A 105 5.34 -14.92 18.21
C SER A 105 5.72 -13.54 18.76
N SER A 106 6.35 -12.69 17.93
CA SER A 106 6.71 -11.33 18.30
C SER A 106 5.49 -10.42 18.41
N ALA A 107 4.47 -10.64 17.55
CA ALA A 107 3.19 -9.96 17.64
C ALA A 107 2.48 -10.27 18.96
N VAL A 108 2.37 -11.55 19.33
CA VAL A 108 1.78 -11.97 20.61
C VAL A 108 2.56 -11.38 21.78
N ALA A 109 3.90 -11.50 21.79
CA ALA A 109 4.72 -10.99 22.90
C ALA A 109 4.59 -9.48 23.11
N LYS A 110 4.49 -8.71 22.02
CA LYS A 110 4.27 -7.25 22.08
C LYS A 110 2.91 -6.89 22.65
N VAL A 111 1.88 -7.66 22.28
CA VAL A 111 0.52 -7.48 22.81
C VAL A 111 0.46 -7.83 24.29
N GLU A 112 1.01 -8.98 24.71
CA GLU A 112 1.08 -9.37 26.12
C GLU A 112 1.85 -8.36 26.96
N LYS A 113 2.96 -7.83 26.42
CA LYS A 113 3.75 -6.77 27.06
C LYS A 113 2.94 -5.48 27.25
N ALA A 114 2.12 -5.11 26.27
CA ALA A 114 1.26 -3.94 26.36
C ALA A 114 0.07 -4.13 27.29
N LEU A 115 -0.48 -5.35 27.34
CA LEU A 115 -1.58 -5.74 28.21
C LEU A 115 -1.15 -5.92 29.68
N GLY A 116 0.15 -6.14 29.92
CA GLY A 116 0.68 -6.49 31.24
C GLY A 116 0.22 -7.88 31.75
N SER A 117 -0.42 -8.67 30.89
CA SER A 117 -0.96 -9.99 31.20
C SER A 117 -0.87 -10.92 29.99
N ARG A 118 -0.87 -12.24 30.26
CA ARG A 118 -0.86 -13.24 29.19
C ARG A 118 -2.20 -13.26 28.46
N LEU A 119 -2.13 -13.37 27.14
CA LEU A 119 -3.32 -13.57 26.33
C LEU A 119 -3.90 -14.96 26.58
N SER A 120 -5.22 -15.09 26.45
CA SER A 120 -5.84 -16.41 26.40
C SER A 120 -5.34 -17.19 25.17
N ALA A 121 -5.47 -18.52 25.18
CA ALA A 121 -5.12 -19.33 24.02
C ALA A 121 -5.90 -18.92 22.75
N ALA A 122 -7.17 -18.51 22.93
CA ALA A 122 -8.02 -18.02 21.85
C ALA A 122 -7.53 -16.67 21.30
N ASP A 123 -7.13 -15.74 22.17
CA ASP A 123 -6.66 -14.42 21.75
C ASP A 123 -5.26 -14.49 21.15
N SER A 124 -4.38 -15.33 21.68
CA SER A 124 -3.08 -15.62 21.07
C SER A 124 -3.27 -16.18 19.66
N ALA A 125 -4.13 -17.18 19.47
CA ALA A 125 -4.41 -17.75 18.14
C ALA A 125 -4.96 -16.70 17.17
N ALA A 126 -5.84 -15.80 17.63
CA ALA A 126 -6.39 -14.74 16.80
C ALA A 126 -5.35 -13.68 16.42
N VAL A 127 -4.47 -13.28 17.34
CA VAL A 127 -3.37 -12.34 17.04
C VAL A 127 -2.41 -12.97 16.03
N LYS A 128 -2.10 -14.26 16.15
CA LYS A 128 -1.28 -14.99 15.17
C LYS A 128 -1.96 -15.03 13.80
N ALA A 129 -3.23 -15.41 13.74
CA ALA A 129 -3.99 -15.45 12.48
C ALA A 129 -4.06 -14.07 11.81
N ALA A 130 -4.32 -13.00 12.59
CA ALA A 130 -4.31 -11.63 12.08
C ALA A 130 -2.93 -11.21 11.57
N THR A 131 -1.86 -11.64 12.25
CA THR A 131 -0.47 -11.38 11.84
C THR A 131 -0.12 -12.10 10.53
N ALA A 132 -0.50 -13.36 10.40
CA ALA A 132 -0.31 -14.14 9.17
C ALA A 132 -1.06 -13.49 7.99
N LEU A 133 -2.35 -13.18 8.18
CA LEU A 133 -3.16 -12.50 7.16
C LEU A 133 -2.58 -11.14 6.74
N ARG A 134 -2.05 -10.36 7.70
CA ARG A 134 -1.38 -9.10 7.41
C ARG A 134 -0.15 -9.30 6.52
N ASN A 135 0.70 -10.26 6.86
CA ASN A 135 1.92 -10.55 6.10
C ASN A 135 1.58 -11.07 4.69
N ASP A 136 0.70 -12.07 4.59
CA ASP A 136 0.28 -12.68 3.32
C ASP A 136 -0.38 -11.67 2.38
N THR A 137 -1.26 -10.81 2.92
CA THR A 137 -1.93 -9.79 2.12
C THR A 137 -0.95 -8.69 1.70
N GLY A 138 -0.05 -8.27 2.59
CA GLY A 138 1.00 -7.30 2.28
C GLY A 138 1.92 -7.80 1.17
N GLU A 139 2.35 -9.06 1.25
CA GLU A 139 3.19 -9.71 0.23
C GLU A 139 2.44 -9.86 -1.09
N SER A 140 1.19 -10.34 -1.07
CA SER A 140 0.35 -10.47 -2.27
C SER A 140 0.15 -9.14 -3.00
N LEU A 141 -0.02 -8.04 -2.27
CA LEU A 141 -0.12 -6.69 -2.83
C LEU A 141 1.20 -6.26 -3.49
N LYS A 142 2.34 -6.53 -2.86
CA LYS A 142 3.67 -6.25 -3.42
C LYS A 142 3.93 -7.08 -4.69
N THR A 143 3.72 -8.38 -4.65
CA THR A 143 3.90 -9.26 -5.82
C THR A 143 2.93 -8.88 -6.96
N GLY A 144 1.69 -8.52 -6.62
CA GLY A 144 0.70 -8.02 -7.58
C GLY A 144 1.12 -6.70 -8.24
N LEU A 145 1.69 -5.77 -7.46
CA LEU A 145 2.27 -4.53 -7.97
C LEU A 145 3.43 -4.81 -8.92
N SER A 146 4.38 -5.67 -8.53
CA SER A 146 5.54 -6.03 -9.34
C SER A 146 5.15 -6.60 -10.70
N LYS A 147 4.18 -7.52 -10.73
CA LYS A 147 3.65 -8.10 -11.98
C LYS A 147 2.97 -7.06 -12.87
N ARG A 148 2.15 -6.17 -12.29
CA ARG A 148 1.44 -5.11 -13.03
C ARG A 148 2.40 -4.09 -13.63
N ILE A 149 3.39 -3.64 -12.85
CA ILE A 149 4.41 -2.73 -13.33
C ILE A 149 5.29 -3.42 -14.38
N GLY A 150 5.73 -4.66 -14.14
CA GLY A 150 6.53 -5.42 -15.10
C GLY A 150 5.83 -5.54 -16.46
N GLY A 151 4.54 -5.89 -16.45
CA GLY A 151 3.71 -5.92 -17.66
C GLY A 151 3.51 -4.55 -18.32
N LEU A 152 3.47 -3.47 -17.53
CA LEU A 152 3.33 -2.10 -18.04
C LEU A 152 4.61 -1.62 -18.75
N VAL A 153 5.77 -1.88 -18.16
CA VAL A 153 7.06 -1.31 -18.61
C VAL A 153 7.89 -2.29 -19.45
N GLY A 154 7.38 -3.49 -19.67
CA GLY A 154 8.06 -4.56 -20.40
C GLY A 154 9.27 -5.14 -19.65
N LEU A 155 9.24 -5.12 -18.31
CA LEU A 155 10.31 -5.67 -17.46
C LEU A 155 9.82 -6.90 -16.69
N ASP A 156 10.77 -7.75 -16.31
CA ASP A 156 10.48 -8.92 -15.49
C ASP A 156 9.94 -8.52 -14.11
N GLY A 157 8.92 -9.24 -13.63
CA GLY A 157 8.27 -8.97 -12.36
C GLY A 157 9.20 -9.11 -11.16
N ALA A 158 10.15 -10.06 -11.18
CA ALA A 158 11.11 -10.23 -10.09
C ALA A 158 12.14 -9.09 -10.04
N PHE A 159 12.49 -8.51 -11.19
CA PHE A 159 13.29 -7.30 -11.22
C PHE A 159 12.54 -6.14 -10.57
N ILE A 160 11.26 -5.92 -10.90
CA ILE A 160 10.46 -4.87 -10.26
C ILE A 160 10.31 -5.11 -8.76
N GLU A 161 10.14 -6.37 -8.35
CA GLU A 161 10.06 -6.76 -6.95
C GLU A 161 11.32 -6.37 -6.17
N SER A 162 12.50 -6.53 -6.78
CA SER A 162 13.78 -6.08 -6.20
C SER A 162 13.89 -4.56 -6.03
N LEU A 163 13.08 -3.78 -6.76
CA LEU A 163 13.04 -2.32 -6.68
C LEU A 163 11.98 -1.80 -5.70
N LEU A 164 11.07 -2.64 -5.20
CA LEU A 164 10.05 -2.24 -4.23
C LEU A 164 10.60 -1.62 -2.94
N PRO A 165 11.78 -2.02 -2.41
CA PRO A 165 12.39 -1.33 -1.28
C PRO A 165 12.66 0.17 -1.54
N LEU A 166 12.90 0.57 -2.80
CA LEU A 166 13.07 1.99 -3.16
C LEU A 166 11.78 2.79 -2.95
N LEU A 167 10.62 2.13 -2.96
CA LEU A 167 9.30 2.72 -2.72
C LEU A 167 8.91 2.73 -1.22
N GLY A 168 9.79 2.20 -0.35
CA GLY A 168 9.54 2.09 1.08
C GLY A 168 8.59 0.94 1.44
N PHE A 169 8.52 -0.09 0.60
CA PHE A 169 7.83 -1.34 0.92
C PHE A 169 8.74 -2.32 1.67
#